data_AF-A0A920KSQ6-F1
#
_entry.id   AF-A0A920KSQ6-F1
#
_cell.length_a   1.000
_cell.length_b   1.000
_cell.length_c   1.000
_cell.angle_alpha   90.00
_cell.angle_beta   90.00
_cell.angle_gamma   90.00
#
_symmetry.space_group_name_H-M   'P 1'
#
loop_
_entity.id
_entity.type
_entity.pdbx_description
1 polymer ?
#
loop_
_entity_poly.entity_id
_entity_poly.type
_entity_poly.pdbx_seq_one_letter_code
_entity_poly.pdbx_strand_id
1 'polypeptide(L)'
;MISELKRIPNKIKEVLKSEKEIKKISRKIFKKNHSLFLGRGNNFPVALEGALKLKEISYIHAEGYPAAEMKHGPIALIEKNASYCNLKSDE
;
A
#
# COMPACT_ATOMS: atom_id res chain seq x y z
N MET A 1 1.72 7.31 -25.70
CA MET A 1 1.46 5.98 -25.08
C MET A 1 2.69 5.06 -25.15
N ILE A 2 3.22 4.74 -26.34
CA ILE A 2 4.44 3.89 -26.46
C ILE A 2 5.69 4.53 -25.83
N SER A 3 5.85 5.85 -25.97
CA SER A 3 6.95 6.60 -25.34
C SER A 3 6.96 6.49 -23.82
N GLU A 4 5.79 6.52 -23.17
CA GLU A 4 5.67 6.40 -21.71
C GLU A 4 5.98 4.99 -21.22
N LEU A 5 5.58 3.95 -21.97
CA LEU A 5 5.95 2.57 -21.65
C LEU A 5 7.47 2.36 -21.67
N LYS A 6 8.17 2.97 -22.64
CA LYS A 6 9.65 2.93 -22.70
C LYS A 6 10.32 3.59 -21.49
N ARG A 7 9.62 4.47 -20.77
CA ARG A 7 10.13 5.15 -19.56
C ARG A 7 9.92 4.34 -18.29
N ILE A 8 9.09 3.29 -18.29
CA ILE A 8 8.80 2.47 -17.11
C ILE A 8 10.07 1.92 -16.44
N PRO A 9 11.06 1.34 -17.15
CA PRO A 9 12.26 0.84 -16.51
C PRO A 9 13.03 1.91 -15.71
N ASN A 10 13.06 3.15 -16.22
CA ASN A 10 13.68 4.26 -15.51
C ASN A 10 12.86 4.69 -14.29
N LYS A 11 11.53 4.73 -14.39
CA LYS A 11 10.65 5.00 -13.24
C LYS A 11 10.82 3.94 -12.14
N ILE A 12 10.97 2.67 -12.50
CA ILE A 12 11.26 1.58 -11.55
C ILE A 12 12.58 1.85 -10.83
N LYS A 13 13.65 2.19 -11.57
CA LYS A 13 14.95 2.52 -10.96
C LYS A 13 14.85 3.70 -9.98
N GLU A 14 14.08 4.72 -10.31
CA GLU A 14 13.86 5.85 -9.38
C GLU A 14 13.11 5.40 -8.12
N VAL A 15 12.05 4.60 -8.24
CA VAL A 15 11.31 4.06 -7.08
C VAL A 15 12.20 3.21 -6.18
N LEU A 16 13.11 2.41 -6.75
CA LEU A 16 14.04 1.59 -5.97
C LEU A 16 15.01 2.42 -5.11
N LYS A 17 15.27 3.68 -5.44
CA LYS A 17 16.09 4.58 -4.59
C LYS A 17 15.44 4.89 -3.24
N SER A 18 14.12 4.68 -3.12
CA SER A 18 13.36 4.89 -1.88
C SER A 18 13.56 3.79 -0.83
N GLU A 19 14.43 2.80 -1.07
CA GLU A 19 14.69 1.67 -0.16
C GLU A 19 14.93 2.11 1.30
N LYS A 20 15.75 3.15 1.52
CA LYS A 20 16.06 3.64 2.87
C LYS A 20 14.82 4.16 3.60
N GLU A 21 13.93 4.85 2.89
CA GLU A 21 12.65 5.36 3.43
C GLU A 21 11.72 4.18 3.74
N ILE A 22 11.58 3.25 2.80
CA ILE A 22 10.76 2.03 2.96
C ILE A 22 11.24 1.22 4.19
N LYS A 23 12.55 1.09 4.40
CA LYS A 23 13.13 0.42 5.58
C LYS A 23 12.85 1.13 6.89
N LYS A 24 12.71 2.46 6.91
CA LYS A 24 12.26 3.19 8.11
C LYS A 24 10.78 2.92 8.39
N ILE A 25 9.97 2.88 7.34
CA ILE A 25 8.53 2.59 7.45
C ILE A 25 8.31 1.16 7.95
N SER A 26 9.04 0.17 7.41
CA SER A 26 8.90 -1.23 7.84
C SER A 26 9.17 -1.41 9.34
N ARG A 27 10.16 -0.70 9.90
CA ARG A 27 10.43 -0.68 11.35
C ARG A 27 9.27 -0.11 12.20
N LYS A 28 8.37 0.67 11.61
CA LYS A 28 7.17 1.16 12.32
C LYS A 28 6.00 0.17 12.19
N ILE A 29 5.96 -0.61 11.11
CA ILE A 29 4.88 -1.53 10.77
C ILE A 29 5.09 -2.91 11.40
N PHE A 30 6.32 -3.40 11.59
CA PHE A 30 6.55 -4.80 12.00
C PHE A 30 5.93 -5.23 13.34
N LYS A 31 5.58 -4.28 14.22
CA LYS A 31 4.89 -4.55 15.50
C LYS A 31 3.38 -4.32 15.44
N LYS A 32 2.83 -4.00 14.28
CA LYS A 32 1.40 -3.75 14.09
C LYS A 32 0.70 -5.08 13.83
N ASN A 33 -0.46 -5.24 14.46
CA ASN A 33 -1.24 -6.48 14.34
C ASN A 33 -2.08 -6.51 13.06
N HIS A 34 -2.36 -5.35 12.50
CA HIS A 34 -3.20 -5.20 11.33
C HIS A 34 -2.72 -4.05 10.44
N SER A 35 -2.81 -4.21 9.13
CA SER A 35 -2.49 -3.16 8.15
C SER A 35 -3.55 -3.04 7.05
N LEU A 36 -4.08 -1.84 6.87
CA LEU A 36 -5.05 -1.53 5.81
C LEU A 36 -4.36 -0.88 4.61
N PHE A 37 -4.62 -1.38 3.41
CA PHE A 37 -4.19 -0.77 2.15
C PHE A 37 -5.40 -0.21 1.43
N LEU A 38 -5.40 1.09 1.15
CA LEU A 38 -6.52 1.80 0.55
C LEU A 38 -6.12 2.28 -0.84
N GLY A 39 -6.96 1.98 -1.83
CA GLY A 39 -6.77 2.43 -3.21
C GLY A 39 -8.09 2.70 -3.91
N ARG A 40 -8.07 3.55 -4.93
CA ARG A 40 -9.23 3.82 -5.81
C ARG A 40 -8.80 3.72 -7.26
N GLY A 41 -9.73 3.32 -8.14
CA GLY A 41 -9.47 3.21 -9.58
C GLY A 41 -8.27 2.30 -9.84
N ASN A 42 -7.28 2.79 -10.58
CA ASN A 42 -6.06 2.05 -10.92
C ASN A 42 -5.21 1.65 -9.70
N ASN A 43 -5.39 2.31 -8.56
CA ASN A 43 -4.64 1.98 -7.33
C ASN A 43 -5.32 0.87 -6.50
N PHE A 44 -6.57 0.50 -6.79
CA PHE A 44 -7.25 -0.55 -6.02
C PHE A 44 -6.58 -1.93 -6.18
N PRO A 45 -6.22 -2.38 -7.41
CA PRO A 45 -5.43 -3.61 -7.57
C PRO A 45 -4.07 -3.54 -6.86
N VAL A 46 -3.44 -2.36 -6.84
CA VAL A 46 -2.16 -2.16 -6.13
C VAL A 46 -2.32 -2.28 -4.61
N ALA A 47 -3.44 -1.79 -4.07
CA ALA A 47 -3.77 -1.94 -2.65
C ALA A 47 -3.97 -3.42 -2.26
N LEU A 48 -4.70 -4.17 -3.09
CA LEU A 48 -4.93 -5.61 -2.88
C LEU A 48 -3.60 -6.38 -2.90
N GLU A 49 -2.75 -6.12 -3.89
CA GLU A 49 -1.46 -6.79 -4.03
C GLU A 49 -0.51 -6.45 -2.88
N GLY A 50 -0.45 -5.18 -2.47
CA GLY A 50 0.36 -4.75 -1.32
C GLY A 50 -0.06 -5.44 -0.02
N ALA A 51 -1.37 -5.57 0.22
CA ALA A 51 -1.90 -6.30 1.36
C ALA A 51 -1.59 -7.80 1.29
N LEU A 52 -1.68 -8.41 0.10
CA LEU A 52 -1.36 -9.82 -0.11
C LEU A 52 0.12 -10.11 0.18
N LYS A 53 1.05 -9.30 -0.36
CA LYS A 53 2.48 -9.50 -0.12
C LYS A 53 2.88 -9.28 1.33
N LEU A 54 2.25 -8.33 2.02
CA LEU A 54 2.51 -8.15 3.45
C LEU A 54 2.06 -9.39 4.24
N LYS A 55 0.88 -9.95 3.94
CA LYS A 55 0.40 -11.19 4.58
C LYS A 55 1.33 -12.37 4.34
N GLU A 56 1.72 -12.60 3.08
CA GLU A 56 2.53 -13.76 2.68
C GLU A 56 3.92 -13.76 3.31
N ILE A 57 4.58 -12.59 3.37
CA ILE A 57 5.99 -12.51 3.73
C ILE A 57 6.18 -12.22 5.22
N SER A 58 5.29 -11.45 5.83
CA SER A 58 5.46 -10.98 7.21
C SER A 58 4.50 -11.60 8.23
N TYR A 59 3.49 -12.34 7.76
CA TYR A 59 2.39 -12.87 8.58
C TYR A 59 1.59 -11.80 9.36
N ILE A 60 1.77 -10.52 9.04
CA ILE A 60 0.95 -9.44 9.56
C ILE A 60 -0.40 -9.49 8.82
N HIS A 61 -1.50 -9.48 9.58
CA HIS A 61 -2.84 -9.42 8.99
C HIS A 61 -2.98 -8.13 8.17
N ALA A 62 -3.34 -8.23 6.90
CA ALA A 62 -3.50 -7.06 6.05
C ALA A 62 -4.63 -7.21 5.04
N GLU A 63 -5.32 -6.10 4.75
CA GLU A 63 -6.48 -6.11 3.87
C GLU A 63 -6.43 -4.90 2.93
N GLY A 64 -6.77 -5.14 1.66
CA GLY A 64 -6.90 -4.11 0.65
C GLY A 64 -8.35 -3.71 0.49
N TYR A 65 -8.66 -2.42 0.59
CA TYR A 65 -10.01 -1.88 0.48
C TYR A 65 -10.13 -0.79 -0.58
N PRO A 66 -11.29 -0.68 -1.25
CA PRO A 66 -11.61 0.49 -2.04
C PRO A 66 -11.70 1.70 -1.12
N ALA A 67 -10.95 2.77 -1.41
CA ALA A 67 -10.91 3.95 -0.55
C ALA A 67 -12.29 4.62 -0.37
N ALA A 68 -13.19 4.49 -1.35
CA ALA A 68 -14.55 5.02 -1.29
C ALA A 68 -15.46 4.27 -0.30
N GLU A 69 -15.21 2.98 -0.07
CA GLU A 69 -16.01 2.13 0.82
C GLU A 69 -15.62 2.26 2.29
N MET A 70 -14.57 3.02 2.59
CA MET A 70 -14.00 3.13 3.94
C MET A 70 -15.04 3.56 4.98
N LYS A 71 -15.96 4.46 4.62
CA LYS A 71 -17.01 4.96 5.52
C LYS A 71 -18.15 3.98 5.78
N HIS A 72 -18.27 2.92 4.98
CA HIS A 72 -19.39 1.99 5.01
C HIS A 72 -19.13 0.74 5.87
N GLY A 73 -18.08 0.76 6.71
CA GLY A 73 -17.73 -0.34 7.61
C GLY A 73 -16.25 -0.42 7.95
N PRO A 74 -15.32 -0.38 6.97
CA PRO A 74 -13.88 -0.55 7.21
C PRO A 74 -13.27 0.47 8.17
N ILE A 75 -13.87 1.65 8.34
CA ILE A 75 -13.46 2.65 9.34
C ILE A 75 -13.51 2.11 10.77
N ALA A 76 -14.38 1.14 11.06
CA ALA A 76 -14.46 0.48 12.37
C ALA A 76 -13.24 -0.40 12.68
N LEU A 77 -12.46 -0.80 11.66
CA LEU A 77 -11.25 -1.60 11.81
C LEU A 77 -10.01 -0.74 12.17
N ILE A 78 -10.16 0.59 12.22
CA ILE A 78 -9.08 1.49 12.60
C ILE A 78 -8.91 1.48 14.12
N GLU A 79 -8.13 0.53 14.61
CA GLU A 79 -7.72 0.44 16.00
C GLU A 79 -6.40 1.20 16.25
N LYS A 80 -6.11 1.55 17.51
CA LYS A 80 -4.87 2.26 17.91
C LYS A 80 -3.58 1.58 17.44
N ASN A 81 -3.61 0.27 17.19
CA ASN A 81 -2.46 -0.52 16.77
C ASN A 81 -2.50 -1.01 15.30
N ALA A 82 -3.40 -0.47 14.48
CA ALA A 82 -3.39 -0.69 13.04
C ALA A 82 -2.44 0.28 12.32
N SER A 83 -1.84 -0.16 11.20
CA SER A 83 -1.23 0.73 10.21
C SER A 83 -2.17 0.94 9.02
N TYR A 84 -2.07 2.09 8.35
CA TYR A 84 -2.81 2.35 7.12
C TYR A 84 -1.88 2.89 6.03
N CYS A 85 -2.02 2.37 4.82
CA CYS A 85 -1.32 2.79 3.62
C CYS A 85 -2.35 3.28 2.60
N ASN A 86 -2.32 4.56 2.24
CA ASN A 86 -3.24 5.15 1.28
C ASN A 86 -2.52 5.45 -0.04
N LEU A 87 -2.90 4.74 -1.11
CA LEU A 87 -2.33 4.89 -2.44
C LEU A 87 -3.02 6.03 -3.18
N LYS A 88 -2.38 7.19 -3.16
CA LYS A 88 -2.81 8.38 -3.91
C LYS A 88 -2.07 8.46 -5.23
N SER A 89 -2.79 8.87 -6.26
CA SER A 89 -2.22 9.37 -7.51
C SER A 89 -2.14 10.90 -7.41
N ASP A 90 -1.14 11.51 -8.04
CA ASP A 90 -0.99 12.98 -8.10
C ASP A 90 -1.98 13.65 -9.09
N GLU A 91 -3.19 13.11 -9.23
CA GLU A 91 -4.29 13.74 -9.99
C GLU A 91 -5.25 14.48 -9.06
#